data_AF-A0A371RFR7-F1
#
_entry.id   AF-A0A371RFR7-F1
#
_cell.length_a   1.000
_cell.length_b   1.000
_cell.length_c   1.000
_cell.angle_alpha   90.00
_cell.angle_beta   90.00
_cell.angle_gamma   90.00
#
_symmetry.space_group_name_H-M   'P 1'
#
loop_
_entity.id
_entity.type
_entity.pdbx_description
1 polymer ?
#
loop_
_entity_poly.entity_id
_entity_poly.type
_entity_poly.pdbx_seq_one_letter_code
_entity_poly.pdbx_strand_id
1 'polypeptide(L)'
;MTAPLRGRNNKSISEAATAKWAEADLVSAHSYVDGQIWLGTIPQPTDEANALIEDIRAFVDRLNETETLNPAWRDARLREAEVYCEKLERTGYQPIGVGPNEDRHGVLLAATRSGKLTSILAQNLMNYAGSVLASDSKGELARLFANRRGHGSEHCDGLGQQVHVIDPYRVSSVSEDLYAGFNPLQDLHPDDPLLIEKAASIADMLIIRGDPKNVHFDDNARIFVKAVILFVVYEYQDLPQYKNLLTVRDLIVNGARAQMEADFAAREAATGETITDRPSAFMYLLDLMKEYQE
;
A
#
# COMPACT_ATOMS: atom_id res chain seq x y z
N MET A 1 -4.04 18.43 -28.58
CA MET A 1 -4.72 17.13 -28.74
C MET A 1 -4.87 16.52 -27.36
N THR A 2 -6.02 16.75 -26.75
CA THR A 2 -6.37 16.30 -25.40
C THR A 2 -6.78 14.84 -25.44
N ALA A 3 -6.11 14.00 -24.65
CA ALA A 3 -6.48 12.60 -24.48
C ALA A 3 -7.91 12.52 -23.91
N PRO A 4 -8.82 11.73 -24.51
CA PRO A 4 -10.16 11.60 -23.98
C PRO A 4 -10.11 10.74 -22.71
N LEU A 5 -10.47 11.34 -21.57
CA LEU A 5 -10.90 10.61 -20.37
C LEU A 5 -12.07 9.70 -20.78
N ARG A 6 -11.79 8.44 -21.07
CA ARG A 6 -12.77 7.38 -21.35
C ARG A 6 -13.48 6.99 -20.04
N GLY A 7 -14.38 7.85 -19.58
CA GLY A 7 -15.36 7.55 -18.53
C GLY A 7 -16.81 7.56 -19.02
N ARG A 8 -17.07 8.00 -20.26
CA ARG A 8 -18.43 8.30 -20.77
C ARG A 8 -19.11 7.19 -21.57
N ASN A 9 -18.67 5.94 -21.46
CA ASN A 9 -19.48 4.83 -21.95
C ASN A 9 -20.42 4.38 -20.83
N ASN A 10 -21.57 5.06 -20.77
CA ASN A 10 -22.80 4.59 -20.13
C ASN A 10 -23.15 3.20 -20.68
N LYS A 11 -22.54 2.14 -20.16
CA LYS A 11 -23.25 0.87 -20.04
C LYS A 11 -24.33 1.12 -19.00
N SER A 12 -25.57 0.71 -19.31
CA SER A 12 -26.70 0.82 -18.38
C SER A 12 -26.25 0.37 -17.00
N ILE A 13 -26.23 1.34 -16.08
CA ILE A 13 -25.96 1.09 -14.67
C ILE A 13 -26.96 0.00 -14.26
N SER A 14 -26.45 -1.13 -13.78
CA SER A 14 -27.27 -2.23 -13.28
C SER A 14 -28.33 -1.65 -12.34
N GLU A 15 -29.60 -2.08 -12.47
CA GLU A 15 -30.68 -1.66 -11.55
C GLU A 15 -30.37 -1.97 -10.07
N ALA A 16 -29.34 -2.79 -9.79
CA ALA A 16 -28.85 -3.11 -8.46
C ALA A 16 -27.75 -2.17 -7.93
N ALA A 17 -27.29 -1.18 -8.71
CA ALA A 17 -26.32 -0.19 -8.23
C ALA A 17 -27.04 0.89 -7.41
N THR A 18 -26.89 0.82 -6.08
CA THR A 18 -27.48 1.79 -5.13
C THR A 18 -26.64 3.05 -4.92
N ALA A 19 -25.38 3.05 -5.38
CA ALA A 19 -24.53 4.23 -5.34
C ALA A 19 -24.68 5.04 -6.64
N LYS A 20 -25.33 6.20 -6.53
CA LYS A 20 -25.30 7.24 -7.57
C LYS A 20 -24.33 8.31 -7.11
N TRP A 21 -23.54 8.85 -8.04
CA TRP A 21 -22.79 10.08 -7.76
C TRP A 21 -23.80 11.16 -7.38
N ALA A 22 -23.59 11.81 -6.23
CA ALA A 22 -24.38 12.98 -5.89
C ALA A 22 -24.04 14.08 -6.89
N GLU A 23 -25.08 14.71 -7.44
CA GLU A 23 -24.91 15.91 -8.26
C GLU A 23 -24.28 17.02 -7.40
N ALA A 24 -23.50 17.91 -8.01
CA ALA A 24 -22.77 18.97 -7.28
C ALA A 24 -23.70 19.81 -6.39
N ASP A 25 -24.95 19.99 -6.79
CA ASP A 25 -25.97 20.76 -6.05
C ASP A 25 -26.47 20.04 -4.78
N LEU A 26 -26.46 18.70 -4.77
CA LEU A 26 -26.78 17.90 -3.57
C LEU A 26 -25.61 17.89 -2.58
N VAL A 27 -24.38 17.93 -3.10
CA VAL A 27 -23.14 18.03 -2.31
C VAL A 27 -23.04 19.39 -1.64
N SER A 28 -23.33 20.47 -2.37
CA SER A 28 -23.23 21.85 -1.87
C SER A 28 -24.28 22.22 -0.82
N ALA A 29 -25.41 21.51 -0.79
CA ALA A 29 -26.47 21.67 0.22
C ALA A 29 -26.08 21.16 1.62
N HIS A 30 -24.90 20.54 1.77
CA HIS A 30 -24.40 20.06 3.05
C HIS A 30 -23.21 20.92 3.49
N SER A 31 -23.44 21.73 4.52
CA SER A 31 -22.41 22.58 5.14
C SER A 31 -21.27 21.70 5.67
N TYR A 32 -20.02 22.04 5.32
CA TYR A 32 -18.84 21.41 5.90
C TYR A 32 -18.90 21.47 7.43
N VAL A 33 -18.80 20.31 8.08
CA VAL A 33 -18.60 20.21 9.53
C VAL A 33 -17.32 19.44 9.78
N ASP A 34 -16.49 19.98 10.67
CA ASP A 34 -15.28 19.31 11.13
C ASP A 34 -15.63 17.91 11.64
N GLY A 35 -14.97 16.88 11.09
CA GLY A 35 -15.33 15.49 11.37
C GLY A 35 -16.02 14.71 10.24
N GLN A 36 -16.49 15.33 9.15
CA GLN A 36 -17.14 14.60 8.06
C GLN A 36 -16.14 14.00 7.05
N ILE A 37 -16.36 12.74 6.63
CA ILE A 37 -15.61 12.12 5.52
C ILE A 37 -16.45 12.25 4.25
N TRP A 38 -15.96 13.06 3.31
CA TRP A 38 -16.54 13.18 1.98
C TRP A 38 -15.68 12.42 0.99
N LEU A 39 -16.33 11.64 0.11
CA LEU A 39 -15.68 10.85 -0.93
C LEU A 39 -16.23 11.33 -2.27
N GLY A 40 -15.44 12.06 -3.04
CA GLY A 40 -15.85 12.50 -4.36
C GLY A 40 -14.96 13.57 -4.96
N THR A 41 -15.52 14.38 -5.84
CA THR A 41 -14.82 15.53 -6.42
C THR A 41 -15.65 16.80 -6.28
N ILE A 42 -15.02 17.91 -5.90
CA ILE A 42 -15.64 19.24 -5.95
C ILE A 42 -15.18 19.88 -7.26
N PRO A 43 -16.07 20.44 -8.08
CA PRO A 43 -15.66 21.26 -9.22
C PRO A 43 -14.79 22.42 -8.72
N GLN A 44 -13.62 22.61 -9.32
CA GLN A 44 -12.77 23.76 -9.05
C GLN A 44 -12.12 24.25 -10.34
N PRO A 45 -11.77 25.54 -10.47
CA PRO A 45 -11.00 26.01 -11.60
C PRO A 45 -9.61 25.37 -11.66
N THR A 46 -9.09 25.06 -12.86
CA THR A 46 -7.65 24.76 -13.04
C THR A 46 -6.81 26.01 -12.77
N ASP A 47 -5.48 25.87 -12.65
CA ASP A 47 -4.59 27.02 -12.46
C ASP A 47 -4.72 28.04 -13.60
N GLU A 48 -4.87 27.57 -14.85
CA GLU A 48 -5.11 28.45 -16.00
C GLU A 48 -6.49 29.11 -15.94
N ALA A 49 -7.51 28.39 -15.47
CA ALA A 49 -8.84 28.96 -15.30
C ALA A 49 -8.90 29.96 -14.15
N ASN A 50 -8.15 29.75 -13.07
CA ASN A 50 -8.00 30.69 -11.95
C ASN A 50 -7.41 32.02 -12.43
N ALA A 51 -6.31 31.99 -13.19
CA ALA A 51 -5.72 33.19 -13.77
C ALA A 51 -6.72 33.96 -14.64
N LEU A 52 -7.50 33.25 -15.46
CA LEU A 52 -8.52 33.87 -16.31
C LEU A 52 -9.70 34.43 -15.51
N ILE A 53 -10.13 33.78 -14.43
CA ILE A 53 -11.15 34.29 -13.52
C ILE A 53 -10.69 35.59 -12.87
N GLU A 54 -9.43 35.67 -12.44
CA GLU A 54 -8.85 36.91 -11.88
C GLU A 54 -8.86 38.04 -12.92
N ASP A 55 -8.48 37.76 -14.16
CA ASP A 55 -8.53 38.74 -15.26
C ASP A 55 -9.96 39.24 -15.53
N ILE A 56 -10.94 38.34 -15.51
CA ILE A 56 -12.36 38.69 -15.69
C ILE A 56 -12.86 39.54 -14.52
N ARG A 57 -12.51 39.20 -13.28
CA ARG A 57 -12.88 39.98 -12.08
C ARG A 57 -12.29 41.39 -12.16
N ALA A 58 -11.01 41.51 -12.49
CA ALA A 58 -10.37 42.82 -12.69
C ALA A 58 -11.04 43.63 -13.82
N PHE A 59 -11.52 42.96 -14.88
CA PHE A 59 -12.30 43.62 -15.93
C PHE A 59 -13.68 44.10 -15.44
N VAL A 60 -14.37 43.30 -14.64
CA VAL A 60 -15.65 43.65 -14.00
C VAL A 60 -15.50 44.86 -13.09
N ASP A 61 -14.44 44.92 -12.28
CA ASP A 61 -14.17 46.06 -11.40
C ASP A 61 -14.00 47.35 -12.21
N ARG A 62 -13.17 47.33 -13.26
CA ARG A 62 -13.00 48.48 -14.17
C ARG A 62 -14.31 48.92 -14.84
N LEU A 63 -15.16 47.96 -15.22
CA LEU A 63 -16.46 48.25 -15.82
C LEU A 63 -17.40 48.97 -14.85
N ASN A 64 -17.39 48.57 -13.58
CA ASN A 64 -18.22 49.16 -12.53
C ASN A 64 -17.75 50.56 -12.14
N GLU A 65 -16.45 50.82 -12.16
CA GLU A 65 -15.86 52.13 -11.87
C GLU A 65 -16.06 53.16 -12.99
N THR A 66 -16.34 52.71 -14.22
CA THR A 66 -16.47 53.61 -15.38
C THR A 66 -17.89 54.16 -15.50
N GLU A 67 -18.12 55.38 -14.99
CA GLU A 67 -19.45 56.04 -14.98
C GLU A 67 -20.02 56.35 -16.37
N THR A 68 -19.17 56.61 -17.37
CA THR A 68 -19.56 57.14 -18.70
C THR A 68 -20.07 56.10 -19.70
N LEU A 69 -20.11 54.82 -19.32
CA LEU A 69 -20.53 53.74 -20.23
C LEU A 69 -22.05 53.69 -20.42
N ASN A 70 -22.47 53.20 -21.59
CA ASN A 70 -23.86 52.85 -21.85
C ASN A 70 -24.34 51.78 -20.85
N PRO A 71 -25.41 52.02 -20.07
CA PRO A 71 -25.86 51.08 -19.04
C PRO A 71 -26.24 49.70 -19.59
N ALA A 72 -26.96 49.64 -20.71
CA ALA A 72 -27.39 48.37 -21.30
C ALA A 72 -26.21 47.53 -21.79
N TRP A 73 -25.17 48.18 -22.31
CA TRP A 73 -23.94 47.51 -22.71
C TRP A 73 -23.14 47.02 -21.50
N ARG A 74 -23.01 47.85 -20.45
CA ARG A 74 -22.35 47.48 -19.19
C ARG A 74 -23.01 46.24 -18.58
N ASP A 75 -24.33 46.26 -18.42
CA ASP A 75 -25.09 45.14 -17.85
C ASP A 75 -24.97 43.86 -18.68
N ALA A 76 -24.90 43.97 -20.01
CA ALA A 76 -24.70 42.82 -20.88
C ALA A 76 -23.30 42.18 -20.69
N ARG A 77 -22.25 43.00 -20.54
CA ARG A 77 -20.88 42.51 -20.26
C ARG A 77 -20.74 41.90 -18.87
N LEU A 78 -21.41 42.47 -17.87
CA LEU A 78 -21.43 41.92 -16.50
C LEU A 78 -22.06 40.52 -16.47
N ARG A 79 -23.24 40.35 -17.09
CA ARG A 79 -23.89 39.03 -17.21
C ARG A 79 -23.04 38.01 -17.95
N GLU A 80 -22.37 38.44 -19.02
CA GLU A 80 -21.48 37.58 -19.80
C GLU A 80 -20.25 37.15 -18.99
N ALA A 81 -19.66 38.06 -18.22
CA ALA A 81 -18.56 37.77 -17.30
C ALA A 81 -18.98 36.76 -16.22
N GLU A 82 -20.16 36.90 -15.62
CA GLU A 82 -20.70 35.93 -14.65
C GLU A 82 -20.81 34.52 -15.26
N VAL A 83 -21.40 34.40 -16.46
CA VAL A 83 -21.54 33.11 -17.15
C VAL A 83 -20.17 32.49 -17.49
N TYR A 84 -19.17 33.31 -17.84
CA TYR A 84 -17.82 32.82 -18.09
C TYR A 84 -17.13 32.36 -16.80
N CYS A 85 -17.23 33.12 -15.71
CA CYS A 85 -16.73 32.71 -14.40
C CYS A 85 -17.35 31.39 -13.95
N GLU A 86 -18.67 31.23 -14.04
CA GLU A 86 -19.36 30.00 -13.64
C GLU A 86 -18.87 28.77 -14.45
N LYS A 87 -18.61 28.95 -15.74
CA LYS A 87 -18.03 27.89 -16.59
C LYS A 87 -16.59 27.58 -16.20
N LEU A 88 -15.79 28.62 -15.93
CA LEU A 88 -14.38 28.48 -15.57
C LEU A 88 -14.19 27.83 -14.20
N GLU A 89 -15.08 28.10 -13.25
CA GLU A 89 -15.11 27.51 -11.91
C GLU A 89 -15.30 25.98 -11.93
N ARG A 90 -15.74 25.41 -13.05
CA ARG A 90 -16.02 23.97 -13.21
C ARG A 90 -15.06 23.27 -14.20
N THR A 91 -13.94 23.91 -14.52
CA THR A 91 -12.96 23.39 -15.50
C THR A 91 -12.10 22.24 -14.97
N GLY A 92 -11.98 22.11 -13.66
CA GLY A 92 -11.27 21.04 -12.97
C GLY A 92 -12.11 20.42 -11.86
N TYR A 93 -11.51 19.45 -11.18
CA TYR A 93 -12.12 18.70 -10.08
C TYR A 93 -11.09 18.49 -8.98
N GLN A 94 -11.38 18.95 -7.76
CA GLN A 94 -10.61 18.64 -6.56
C GLN A 94 -11.11 17.32 -5.98
N PRO A 95 -10.29 16.29 -5.82
CA PRO A 95 -10.69 15.11 -5.06
C PRO A 95 -10.93 15.50 -3.60
N ILE A 96 -12.11 15.20 -3.07
CA ILE A 96 -12.32 15.13 -1.63
C ILE A 96 -11.76 13.77 -1.20
N GLY A 97 -10.47 13.78 -0.90
CA GLY A 97 -9.81 12.67 -0.22
C GLY A 97 -10.13 12.73 1.27
N VAL A 98 -9.98 11.59 1.94
CA VAL A 98 -9.65 11.62 3.37
C VAL A 98 -8.36 12.43 3.46
N GLY A 99 -8.42 13.58 4.14
CA GLY A 99 -7.33 14.55 4.11
C GLY A 99 -6.01 13.92 4.58
N PRO A 100 -4.86 14.31 4.03
CA PRO A 100 -3.55 13.82 4.46
C PRO A 100 -3.23 14.08 5.95
N ASN A 101 -4.03 14.91 6.61
CA ASN A 101 -3.91 15.25 8.03
C ASN A 101 -4.99 14.58 8.91
N GLU A 102 -5.68 13.56 8.39
CA GLU A 102 -6.79 12.91 9.07
C GLU A 102 -6.39 11.49 9.54
N ASP A 103 -6.23 11.29 10.85
CA ASP A 103 -5.78 10.01 11.43
C ASP A 103 -6.89 8.97 11.63
N ARG A 104 -8.12 9.28 11.18
CA ARG A 104 -9.29 8.43 11.42
C ARG A 104 -9.38 7.30 10.39
N HIS A 105 -9.68 6.10 10.85
CA HIS A 105 -9.87 4.94 9.98
C HIS A 105 -11.19 5.05 9.18
N GLY A 106 -11.14 4.69 7.90
CA GLY A 106 -12.29 4.65 7.01
C GLY A 106 -12.66 3.23 6.59
N VAL A 107 -13.96 2.97 6.38
CA VAL A 107 -14.46 1.70 5.85
C VAL A 107 -15.28 1.98 4.59
N LEU A 108 -14.93 1.31 3.49
CA LEU A 108 -15.67 1.36 2.23
C LEU A 108 -16.40 0.05 1.97
N LEU A 109 -17.73 0.12 2.00
CA LEU A 109 -18.63 -0.99 1.64
C LEU A 109 -19.14 -0.80 0.21
N ALA A 110 -18.84 -1.75 -0.67
CA ALA A 110 -19.24 -1.66 -2.07
C ALA A 110 -19.36 -3.05 -2.70
N ALA A 111 -20.40 -3.28 -3.50
CA ALA A 111 -20.61 -4.54 -4.21
C ALA A 111 -19.58 -4.74 -5.35
N THR A 112 -19.44 -5.97 -5.84
CA THR A 112 -18.62 -6.24 -7.03
C THR A 112 -19.16 -5.45 -8.23
N ARG A 113 -18.26 -4.84 -9.02
CA ARG A 113 -18.57 -3.96 -10.18
C ARG A 113 -19.30 -2.64 -9.84
N SER A 114 -19.32 -2.24 -8.57
CA SER A 114 -19.85 -0.93 -8.14
C SER A 114 -18.95 0.27 -8.45
N GLY A 115 -17.73 0.02 -8.97
CA GLY A 115 -16.76 1.07 -9.26
C GLY A 115 -15.83 1.45 -8.10
N LYS A 116 -15.77 0.67 -6.99
CA LYS A 116 -14.84 0.89 -5.86
C LYS A 116 -13.41 1.26 -6.28
N LEU A 117 -12.87 0.54 -7.27
CA LEU A 117 -11.52 0.80 -7.79
C LEU A 117 -11.46 2.15 -8.50
N THR A 118 -12.37 2.40 -9.42
CA THR A 118 -12.36 3.59 -10.28
C THR A 118 -12.78 4.87 -9.57
N SER A 119 -13.54 4.78 -8.48
CA SER A 119 -14.05 5.94 -7.75
C SER A 119 -13.13 6.37 -6.61
N ILE A 120 -12.85 5.49 -5.65
CA ILE A 120 -12.20 5.87 -4.39
C ILE A 120 -10.75 5.42 -4.35
N LEU A 121 -10.48 4.14 -4.69
CA LEU A 121 -9.11 3.62 -4.59
C LEU A 121 -8.17 4.31 -5.57
N ALA A 122 -8.60 4.51 -6.82
CA ALA A 122 -7.81 5.20 -7.83
C ALA A 122 -7.45 6.61 -7.37
N GLN A 123 -8.43 7.38 -6.88
CA GLN A 123 -8.19 8.77 -6.47
C GLN A 123 -7.23 8.84 -5.28
N ASN A 124 -7.38 7.95 -4.30
CA ASN A 124 -6.46 7.89 -3.17
C ASN A 124 -5.05 7.50 -3.63
N LEU A 125 -4.91 6.46 -4.46
CA LEU A 125 -3.58 6.01 -4.91
C LEU A 125 -2.88 7.02 -5.81
N MET A 126 -3.61 7.80 -6.61
CA MET A 126 -3.03 8.79 -7.52
C MET A 126 -2.64 10.11 -6.84
N ASN A 127 -3.29 10.46 -5.71
CA ASN A 127 -3.18 11.80 -5.12
C ASN A 127 -2.71 11.82 -3.66
N TYR A 128 -2.84 10.72 -2.91
CA TYR A 128 -2.41 10.67 -1.51
C TYR A 128 -0.88 10.77 -1.43
N ALA A 129 -0.39 11.87 -0.86
CA ALA A 129 1.03 12.20 -0.78
C ALA A 129 1.81 11.33 0.23
N GLY A 130 1.13 10.74 1.22
CA GLY A 130 1.75 9.86 2.21
C GLY A 130 2.11 8.47 1.66
N SER A 131 2.75 7.65 2.49
CA SER A 131 3.07 6.26 2.16
C SER A 131 1.82 5.38 2.13
N VAL A 132 1.80 4.38 1.24
CA VAL A 132 0.67 3.44 1.09
C VAL A 132 1.17 2.01 1.14
N LEU A 133 0.57 1.20 2.02
CA LEU A 133 0.62 -0.26 1.95
C LEU A 133 -0.71 -0.75 1.36
N ALA A 134 -0.65 -1.39 0.19
CA ALA A 134 -1.84 -1.86 -0.52
C ALA A 134 -1.86 -3.39 -0.62
N SER A 135 -2.95 -4.01 -0.16
CA SER A 135 -3.22 -5.43 -0.40
C SER A 135 -3.92 -5.60 -1.75
N ASP A 136 -3.24 -6.20 -2.72
CA ASP A 136 -3.69 -6.30 -4.11
C ASP A 136 -3.62 -7.73 -4.64
N SER A 137 -4.59 -8.56 -4.25
CA SER A 137 -4.63 -9.98 -4.64
C SER A 137 -4.81 -10.21 -6.14
N LYS A 138 -5.15 -9.17 -6.92
CA LYS A 138 -5.34 -9.25 -8.37
C LYS A 138 -4.23 -8.55 -9.16
N GLY A 139 -3.32 -7.84 -8.47
CA GLY A 139 -2.27 -7.04 -9.10
C GLY A 139 -2.77 -5.82 -9.88
N GLU A 140 -4.07 -5.46 -9.80
CA GLU A 140 -4.65 -4.36 -10.58
C GLU A 140 -4.19 -2.99 -10.07
N LEU A 141 -4.00 -2.84 -8.75
CA LEU A 141 -3.56 -1.59 -8.14
C LEU A 141 -2.08 -1.33 -8.46
N ALA A 142 -1.23 -2.35 -8.30
CA ALA A 142 0.18 -2.26 -8.66
C ALA A 142 0.34 -1.92 -10.14
N ARG A 143 -0.34 -2.66 -11.02
CA ARG A 143 -0.28 -2.44 -12.48
C ARG A 143 -0.73 -1.05 -12.91
N LEU A 144 -1.79 -0.53 -12.32
CA LEU A 144 -2.37 0.75 -12.74
C LEU A 144 -1.69 1.95 -12.10
N PHE A 145 -1.22 1.84 -10.87
CA PHE A 145 -0.84 3.01 -10.07
C PHE A 145 0.63 3.03 -9.62
N ALA A 146 1.40 1.95 -9.76
CA ALA A 146 2.80 1.94 -9.33
C ALA A 146 3.63 3.05 -9.99
N ASN A 147 3.55 3.21 -11.31
CA ASN A 147 4.27 4.28 -12.02
C ASN A 147 3.83 5.68 -11.58
N ARG A 148 2.52 5.89 -11.41
CA ARG A 148 1.97 7.17 -10.94
C ARG A 148 2.49 7.51 -9.53
N ARG A 149 2.61 6.53 -8.65
CA ARG A 149 3.19 6.73 -7.31
C ARG A 149 4.71 6.88 -7.34
N GLY A 150 5.37 6.17 -8.23
CA GLY A 150 6.81 6.20 -8.44
C GLY A 150 7.27 7.43 -9.22
N HIS A 151 8.22 7.22 -10.12
CA HIS A 151 8.84 8.28 -10.93
C HIS A 151 8.04 8.66 -12.20
N GLY A 152 6.85 8.11 -12.38
CA GLY A 152 6.01 8.36 -13.55
C GLY A 152 6.27 7.38 -14.69
N SER A 153 5.74 7.70 -15.86
CA SER A 153 5.95 6.99 -17.13
C SER A 153 5.80 7.95 -18.30
N GLU A 154 5.92 7.46 -19.54
CA GLU A 154 5.60 8.25 -20.74
C GLU A 154 4.13 8.73 -20.80
N HIS A 155 3.26 8.22 -19.91
CA HIS A 155 1.82 8.52 -19.90
C HIS A 155 1.34 9.23 -18.63
N CYS A 156 2.19 9.40 -17.61
CA CYS A 156 1.80 10.06 -16.37
C CYS A 156 3.01 10.61 -15.60
N ASP A 157 2.80 11.73 -14.90
CA ASP A 157 3.78 12.25 -13.95
C ASP A 157 3.83 11.38 -12.69
N GLY A 158 5.01 11.26 -12.07
CA GLY A 158 5.21 10.55 -10.82
C GLY A 158 4.93 11.38 -9.57
N LEU A 159 4.69 10.73 -8.43
CA LEU A 159 4.76 11.35 -7.10
C LEU A 159 6.20 11.28 -6.50
N GLY A 160 7.12 10.61 -7.19
CA GLY A 160 8.53 10.50 -6.79
C GLY A 160 8.80 9.55 -5.63
N GLN A 161 7.84 8.69 -5.27
CA GLN A 161 7.99 7.77 -4.14
C GLN A 161 8.74 6.49 -4.54
N GLN A 162 9.33 5.82 -3.55
CA GLN A 162 9.83 4.45 -3.74
C GLN A 162 8.65 3.49 -3.76
N VAL A 163 8.54 2.68 -4.80
CA VAL A 163 7.44 1.72 -4.99
C VAL A 163 8.02 0.32 -5.12
N HIS A 164 7.58 -0.58 -4.24
CA HIS A 164 7.99 -1.97 -4.21
C HIS A 164 6.76 -2.88 -4.28
N VAL A 165 6.82 -3.88 -5.16
CA VAL A 165 5.75 -4.85 -5.39
C VAL A 165 6.20 -6.22 -4.90
N ILE A 166 5.61 -6.68 -3.80
CA ILE A 166 5.82 -8.03 -3.27
C ILE A 166 4.78 -8.95 -3.90
N ASP A 167 5.13 -9.57 -5.01
CA ASP A 167 4.25 -10.44 -5.80
C ASP A 167 5.01 -11.70 -6.24
N PRO A 168 5.05 -12.75 -5.39
CA PRO A 168 5.86 -13.94 -5.63
C PRO A 168 5.40 -14.74 -6.86
N TYR A 169 4.17 -14.50 -7.34
CA TYR A 169 3.60 -15.19 -8.49
C TYR A 169 3.53 -14.31 -9.74
N ARG A 170 3.99 -13.05 -9.65
CA ARG A 170 4.07 -12.09 -10.77
C ARG A 170 2.72 -11.87 -11.48
N VAL A 171 1.62 -11.91 -10.74
CA VAL A 171 0.25 -11.70 -11.25
C VAL A 171 0.05 -10.26 -11.73
N SER A 172 0.69 -9.29 -11.07
CA SER A 172 0.57 -7.86 -11.38
C SER A 172 1.14 -7.46 -12.74
N SER A 173 2.10 -8.21 -13.28
CA SER A 173 2.74 -7.92 -14.59
C SER A 173 3.32 -6.50 -14.69
N VAL A 174 3.88 -5.99 -13.58
CA VAL A 174 4.62 -4.71 -13.55
C VAL A 174 6.03 -4.87 -14.14
N SER A 175 6.74 -3.76 -14.33
CA SER A 175 8.13 -3.77 -14.78
C SER A 175 9.07 -4.42 -13.76
N GLU A 176 10.17 -5.01 -14.22
CA GLU A 176 11.07 -5.82 -13.39
C GLU A 176 11.68 -5.05 -12.21
N ASP A 177 11.94 -3.77 -12.39
CA ASP A 177 12.52 -2.86 -11.39
C ASP A 177 11.58 -2.60 -10.20
N LEU A 178 10.28 -2.85 -10.34
CA LEU A 178 9.31 -2.67 -9.27
C LEU A 178 9.17 -3.90 -8.36
N TYR A 179 9.56 -5.10 -8.81
CA TYR A 179 9.46 -6.29 -7.98
C TYR A 179 10.48 -6.26 -6.84
N ALA A 180 10.01 -6.60 -5.64
CA ALA A 180 10.84 -6.68 -4.45
C ALA A 180 10.61 -7.98 -3.68
N GLY A 181 11.64 -8.42 -2.96
CA GLY A 181 11.54 -9.43 -1.93
C GLY A 181 11.40 -8.79 -0.55
N PHE A 182 10.81 -9.52 0.39
CA PHE A 182 10.75 -9.12 1.79
C PHE A 182 11.20 -10.28 2.67
N ASN A 183 12.22 -10.03 3.50
CA ASN A 183 12.71 -10.98 4.48
C ASN A 183 12.51 -10.40 5.89
N PRO A 184 11.55 -10.90 6.68
CA PRO A 184 11.27 -10.34 8.01
C PRO A 184 12.41 -10.57 9.01
N LEU A 185 13.37 -11.47 8.71
CA LEU A 185 14.54 -11.72 9.56
C LEU A 185 15.68 -10.75 9.28
N GLN A 186 15.61 -9.98 8.19
CA GLN A 186 16.69 -9.10 7.75
C GLN A 186 17.04 -8.06 8.82
N ASP A 187 16.01 -7.48 9.44
CA ASP A 187 16.14 -6.41 10.45
C ASP A 187 16.33 -6.94 11.88
N LEU A 188 16.45 -8.26 12.05
CA LEU A 188 16.74 -8.86 13.35
C LEU A 188 18.24 -8.93 13.58
N HIS A 189 18.68 -8.44 14.74
CA HIS A 189 20.07 -8.41 15.17
C HIS A 189 20.21 -8.97 16.59
N PRO A 190 21.28 -9.74 16.89
CA PRO A 190 21.58 -10.23 18.24
C PRO A 190 21.59 -9.14 19.32
N ASP A 191 22.11 -7.95 18.98
CA ASP A 191 22.24 -6.83 19.92
C ASP A 191 20.94 -6.01 20.11
N ASP A 192 19.85 -6.38 19.44
CA ASP A 192 18.57 -5.67 19.56
C ASP A 192 17.88 -6.04 20.89
N PRO A 193 17.63 -5.08 21.80
CA PRO A 193 16.97 -5.36 23.07
C PRO A 193 15.53 -5.88 22.90
N LEU A 194 14.92 -5.69 21.72
CA LEU A 194 13.59 -6.18 21.36
C LEU A 194 13.62 -7.43 20.47
N LEU A 195 14.78 -8.08 20.31
CA LEU A 195 14.93 -9.24 19.42
C LEU A 195 13.92 -10.35 19.75
N ILE A 196 13.74 -10.66 21.04
CA ILE A 196 12.86 -11.75 21.49
C ILE A 196 11.40 -11.41 21.17
N GLU A 197 10.97 -10.17 21.41
CA GLU A 197 9.62 -9.69 21.08
C GLU A 197 9.38 -9.66 19.58
N LYS A 198 10.36 -9.19 18.79
CA LYS A 198 10.26 -9.17 17.32
C LYS A 198 10.18 -10.58 16.74
N ALA A 199 11.02 -11.50 17.21
CA ALA A 199 10.98 -12.90 16.80
C ALA A 199 9.65 -13.56 17.19
N ALA A 200 9.12 -13.26 18.40
CA ALA A 200 7.81 -13.73 18.82
C ALA A 200 6.70 -13.20 17.91
N SER A 201 6.72 -11.91 17.56
CA SER A 201 5.74 -11.31 16.64
C SER A 201 5.77 -11.97 15.26
N ILE A 202 6.95 -12.32 14.73
CA ILE A 202 7.05 -13.03 13.45
C ILE A 202 6.48 -14.45 13.58
N ALA A 203 6.82 -15.18 14.65
CA ALA A 203 6.28 -16.51 14.90
C ALA A 203 4.75 -16.49 15.03
N ASP A 204 4.19 -15.48 15.70
CA ASP A 204 2.75 -15.28 15.83
C ASP A 204 2.06 -15.02 14.49
N MET A 205 2.70 -14.25 13.59
CA MET A 205 2.18 -14.02 12.23
C MET A 205 2.17 -15.28 11.37
N LEU A 206 3.08 -16.23 11.61
CA LEU A 206 3.18 -17.48 10.85
C LEU A 206 2.20 -18.55 11.33
N ILE A 207 1.80 -18.53 12.61
CA ILE A 207 0.93 -19.55 13.21
C ILE A 207 -0.50 -19.04 13.35
N ILE A 208 -1.35 -19.40 12.38
CA ILE A 208 -2.78 -19.11 12.37
C ILE A 208 -3.48 -19.97 13.44
N ARG A 209 -4.17 -19.32 14.38
CA ARG A 209 -4.98 -20.04 15.38
C ARG A 209 -6.16 -20.72 14.72
N GLY A 210 -6.25 -22.03 14.92
CA GLY A 210 -7.32 -22.84 14.38
C GLY A 210 -8.43 -23.09 15.40
N ASP A 211 -8.70 -24.38 15.63
CA ASP A 211 -9.69 -24.85 16.59
C ASP A 211 -9.28 -24.45 18.03
N PRO A 212 -10.16 -23.79 18.81
CA PRO A 212 -9.94 -23.50 20.23
C PRO A 212 -9.52 -24.72 21.07
N LYS A 213 -9.85 -25.95 20.66
CA LYS A 213 -9.43 -27.18 21.33
C LYS A 213 -7.94 -27.52 21.15
N ASN A 214 -7.29 -26.96 20.13
CA ASN A 214 -5.90 -27.22 19.78
C ASN A 214 -4.95 -26.07 20.14
N VAL A 215 -5.42 -25.09 20.93
CA VAL A 215 -4.63 -23.90 21.30
C VAL A 215 -3.27 -24.26 21.90
N HIS A 216 -3.18 -25.32 22.69
CA HIS A 216 -1.90 -25.78 23.25
C HIS A 216 -0.88 -26.18 22.17
N PHE A 217 -1.31 -26.75 21.05
CA PHE A 217 -0.43 -27.07 19.93
C PHE A 217 0.03 -25.82 19.21
N ASP A 218 -0.87 -24.85 18.98
CA ASP A 218 -0.53 -23.57 18.36
C ASP A 218 0.48 -22.79 19.21
N ASP A 219 0.31 -22.79 20.54
CA ASP A 219 1.22 -22.12 21.46
C ASP A 219 2.59 -22.79 21.53
N ASN A 220 2.64 -24.13 21.56
CA ASN A 220 3.91 -24.85 21.48
C ASN A 220 4.61 -24.61 20.13
N ALA A 221 3.86 -24.56 19.03
CA ALA A 221 4.41 -24.25 17.71
C ALA A 221 5.01 -22.85 17.66
N ARG A 222 4.35 -21.84 18.23
CA ARG A 222 4.91 -20.48 18.34
C ARG A 222 6.21 -20.44 19.12
N ILE A 223 6.25 -21.09 20.29
CA ILE A 223 7.44 -21.14 21.13
C ILE A 223 8.60 -21.77 20.36
N PHE A 224 8.34 -22.90 19.68
CA PHE A 224 9.36 -23.60 18.92
C PHE A 224 9.83 -22.78 17.69
N VAL A 225 8.91 -22.26 16.87
CA VAL A 225 9.25 -21.43 15.70
C VAL A 225 10.03 -20.19 16.11
N LYS A 226 9.63 -19.51 17.20
CA LYS A 226 10.38 -18.39 17.77
C LYS A 226 11.81 -18.80 18.13
N ALA A 227 11.99 -19.93 18.80
CA ALA A 227 13.32 -20.42 19.17
C ALA A 227 14.18 -20.72 17.94
N VAL A 228 13.62 -21.31 16.89
CA VAL A 228 14.34 -21.54 15.62
C VAL A 228 14.67 -20.23 14.91
N ILE A 229 13.77 -19.24 14.90
CA ILE A 229 14.07 -17.90 14.36
C ILE A 229 15.25 -17.28 15.10
N LEU A 230 15.25 -17.30 16.43
CA LEU A 230 16.35 -16.77 17.24
C LEU A 230 17.65 -17.49 16.92
N PHE A 231 17.64 -18.83 16.89
CA PHE A 231 18.80 -19.63 16.49
C PHE A 231 19.34 -19.20 15.11
N VAL A 232 18.46 -19.05 14.10
CA VAL A 232 18.87 -18.59 12.77
C VAL A 232 19.48 -17.18 12.80
N VAL A 233 18.96 -16.27 13.64
CA VAL A 233 19.50 -14.92 13.78
C VAL A 233 20.89 -14.93 14.39
N TYR A 234 21.14 -15.74 15.42
CA TYR A 234 22.45 -15.84 16.08
C TYR A 234 23.49 -16.58 15.24
N GLU A 235 23.13 -17.77 14.73
CA GLU A 235 24.01 -18.64 13.94
C GLU A 235 24.42 -17.97 12.62
N TYR A 236 23.45 -17.37 11.91
CA TYR A 236 23.66 -16.83 10.57
C TYR A 236 23.75 -15.30 10.54
N GLN A 237 24.12 -14.65 11.65
CA GLN A 237 24.21 -13.18 11.72
C GLN A 237 25.12 -12.59 10.63
N ASP A 238 26.25 -13.26 10.38
CA ASP A 238 27.26 -12.86 9.38
C ASP A 238 27.05 -13.52 8.01
N LEU A 239 25.95 -14.26 7.85
CA LEU A 239 25.61 -14.98 6.63
C LEU A 239 24.19 -14.62 6.16
N PRO A 240 23.97 -13.41 5.61
CA PRO A 240 22.65 -12.90 5.25
C PRO A 240 21.84 -13.81 4.30
N GLN A 241 22.53 -14.56 3.43
CA GLN A 241 21.91 -15.53 2.52
C GLN A 241 21.23 -16.71 3.23
N TYR A 242 21.59 -16.98 4.49
CA TYR A 242 21.00 -18.02 5.32
C TYR A 242 20.10 -17.45 6.44
N LYS A 243 20.16 -16.14 6.72
CA LYS A 243 19.29 -15.48 7.71
C LYS A 243 17.90 -15.15 7.14
N ASN A 244 17.10 -16.17 6.83
CA ASN A 244 15.77 -16.00 6.23
C ASN A 244 14.78 -17.11 6.60
N LEU A 245 13.50 -16.94 6.26
CA LEU A 245 12.44 -17.90 6.58
C LEU A 245 12.56 -19.25 5.84
N LEU A 246 13.33 -19.33 4.74
CA LEU A 246 13.55 -20.61 4.06
C LEU A 246 14.43 -21.51 4.94
N THR A 247 15.49 -20.95 5.53
CA THR A 247 16.33 -21.65 6.51
C THR A 247 15.53 -22.09 7.73
N VAL A 248 14.70 -21.20 8.29
CA VAL A 248 13.80 -21.53 9.42
C VAL A 248 12.91 -22.72 9.07
N ARG A 249 12.27 -22.70 7.89
CA ARG A 249 11.44 -23.80 7.40
C ARG A 249 12.25 -25.09 7.24
N ASP A 250 13.43 -25.03 6.64
CA ASP A 250 14.24 -26.22 6.39
C ASP A 250 14.73 -26.87 7.69
N LEU A 251 15.09 -26.06 8.70
CA LEU A 251 15.44 -26.55 10.03
C LEU A 251 14.23 -27.20 10.73
N ILE A 252 13.04 -26.62 10.61
CA ILE A 252 11.81 -27.21 11.19
C ILE A 252 11.48 -28.55 10.53
N VAL A 253 11.58 -28.64 9.20
CA VAL A 253 11.14 -29.83 8.45
C VAL A 253 12.20 -30.94 8.48
N ASN A 254 13.47 -30.60 8.33
CA ASN A 254 14.55 -31.56 8.13
C ASN A 254 15.52 -31.67 9.32
N GLY A 255 15.41 -30.79 10.32
CA GLY A 255 16.44 -30.60 11.34
C GLY A 255 17.72 -30.03 10.75
N ALA A 256 18.79 -30.00 11.54
CA ALA A 256 20.12 -29.53 11.10
C ALA A 256 20.89 -30.64 10.36
N ARG A 257 20.24 -31.36 9.44
CA ARG A 257 20.79 -32.56 8.78
C ARG A 257 22.12 -32.29 8.07
N ALA A 258 22.19 -31.23 7.27
CA ALA A 258 23.40 -30.90 6.52
C ALA A 258 24.58 -30.61 7.45
N GLN A 259 24.36 -29.85 8.52
CA GLN A 259 25.38 -29.57 9.54
C GLN A 259 25.79 -30.85 10.27
N MET A 260 24.81 -31.66 10.68
CA MET A 260 25.05 -32.95 11.34
C MET A 260 25.93 -33.86 10.47
N GLU A 261 25.59 -34.03 9.20
CA GLU A 261 26.37 -34.87 8.28
C GLU A 261 27.79 -34.36 8.12
N ALA A 262 27.98 -33.04 7.99
CA ALA A 262 29.30 -32.41 7.91
C ALA A 262 30.13 -32.62 9.19
N ASP A 263 29.54 -32.38 10.36
CA ASP A 263 30.19 -32.54 11.66
C ASP A 263 30.62 -33.98 11.92
N PHE A 264 29.72 -34.94 11.69
CA PHE A 264 30.04 -36.35 11.88
C PHE A 264 31.09 -36.82 10.86
N ALA A 265 31.01 -36.41 9.59
CA ALA A 265 32.04 -36.73 8.61
C ALA A 265 33.42 -36.17 9.03
N ALA A 266 33.47 -34.96 9.57
CA ALA A 266 34.72 -34.38 10.11
C ALA A 266 35.25 -35.16 11.31
N ARG A 267 34.38 -35.60 12.24
CA ARG A 267 34.77 -36.42 13.40
C ARG A 267 35.28 -37.81 13.01
N GLU A 268 34.62 -38.46 12.06
CA GLU A 268 35.05 -39.76 11.52
C GLU A 268 36.39 -39.65 10.79
N ALA A 269 36.60 -38.57 10.02
CA ALA A 269 37.89 -38.30 9.38
C ALA A 269 39.02 -38.06 10.40
N ALA A 270 38.71 -37.42 11.54
CA ALA A 270 39.68 -37.14 12.59
C ALA A 270 40.03 -38.37 13.45
N THR A 271 39.07 -39.25 13.69
CA THR A 271 39.23 -40.42 14.58
C THR A 271 39.58 -41.71 13.83
N GLY A 272 39.25 -41.79 12.54
CA GLY A 272 39.38 -43.02 11.74
C GLY A 272 38.30 -44.07 12.06
N GLU A 273 37.37 -43.77 12.95
CA GLU A 273 36.30 -44.68 13.38
C GLU A 273 34.95 -44.24 12.80
N THR A 274 34.13 -45.20 12.38
CA THR A 274 32.76 -44.93 11.93
C THR A 274 31.84 -44.80 13.14
N ILE A 275 31.15 -43.67 13.27
CA ILE A 275 30.20 -43.40 14.35
C ILE A 275 28.82 -43.90 13.93
N THR A 276 28.38 -44.98 14.57
CA THR A 276 27.13 -45.68 14.25
C THR A 276 25.93 -45.18 15.05
N ASP A 277 26.14 -44.65 16.26
CA ASP A 277 25.10 -44.07 17.10
C ASP A 277 24.98 -42.57 16.80
N ARG A 278 24.13 -42.22 15.83
CA ARG A 278 23.89 -40.82 15.41
C ARG A 278 22.50 -40.38 15.88
N PRO A 279 22.36 -39.17 16.46
CA PRO A 279 21.06 -38.61 16.77
C PRO A 279 20.26 -38.37 15.48
N SER A 280 18.94 -38.19 15.62
CA SER A 280 18.17 -37.66 14.50
C SER A 280 18.59 -36.21 14.23
N ALA A 281 18.46 -35.76 12.98
CA ALA A 281 18.78 -34.38 12.61
C ALA A 281 17.99 -33.33 13.41
N PHE A 282 16.80 -33.69 13.88
CA PHE A 282 15.99 -32.85 14.76
C PHE A 282 16.58 -32.77 16.18
N MET A 283 16.98 -33.91 16.75
CA MET A 283 17.60 -33.92 18.09
C MET A 283 18.94 -33.17 18.06
N TYR A 284 19.73 -33.35 17.00
CA TYR A 284 20.97 -32.60 16.79
C TYR A 284 20.73 -31.08 16.67
N LEU A 285 19.67 -30.64 15.98
CA LEU A 285 19.27 -29.23 15.97
C LEU A 285 18.96 -28.71 17.39
N LEU A 286 18.21 -29.47 18.19
CA LEU A 286 17.91 -29.07 19.56
C LEU A 286 19.18 -28.95 20.43
N ASP A 287 20.18 -29.80 20.17
CA ASP A 287 21.46 -29.71 20.87
C ASP A 287 22.25 -28.47 20.46
N LEU A 288 22.33 -28.15 19.15
CA LEU A 288 22.90 -26.88 18.67
C LEU A 288 22.22 -25.66 19.30
N MET A 289 20.89 -25.68 19.40
CA MET A 289 20.14 -24.56 19.97
C MET A 289 20.41 -24.36 21.48
N LYS A 290 20.82 -25.40 22.22
CA LYS A 290 21.16 -25.28 23.65
C LYS A 290 22.50 -24.60 23.86
N GLU A 291 23.44 -24.75 22.93
CA GLU A 291 24.77 -24.12 23.01
C GLU A 291 24.67 -22.57 23.01
N TYR A 292 23.56 -22.02 22.50
CA TYR A 292 23.24 -20.60 22.52
C TYR A 292 22.50 -20.13 23.79
N GLN A 293 22.28 -20.99 24.79
CA GLN A 293 21.66 -20.61 26.07
C GLN A 293 22.67 -20.18 27.15
N GLU A 294 23.97 -20.32 26.90
CA GLU A 294 25.08 -19.91 27.79
C GLU A 294 25.72 -18.59 27.33
#